data_AF-A0A7Y1XQ62-F1
#
_entry.id   AF-A0A7Y1XQ62-F1
#
_cell.length_a   1.000
_cell.length_b   1.000
_cell.length_c   1.000
_cell.angle_alpha   90.00
_cell.angle_beta   90.00
_cell.angle_gamma   90.00
#
_symmetry.space_group_name_H-M   'P 1'
#
loop_
_entity.id
_entity.type
_entity.pdbx_description
1 polymer ?
#
loop_
_entity_poly.entity_id
_entity_poly.type
_entity_poly.pdbx_seq_one_letter_code
_entity_poly.pdbx_strand_id
1 'polypeptide(L)' 'MEIEIGIAKSGRRAWGFDDIAIVPSRRTRDPDDVSTTWEIDAFTFEIPMMASAMDSAVSPTTAIEIGNLGGLA' A
#
# COMPACT_ATOMS: atom_id res chain seq x y z
N MET A 1 -7.50 3.97 -22.60
CA MET A 1 -8.78 4.18 -23.30
C MET A 1 -9.36 5.48 -22.81
N GLU A 2 -9.50 6.43 -23.72
CA GLU A 2 -10.08 7.74 -23.44
C GLU A 2 -11.52 7.73 -23.93
N ILE A 3 -12.45 8.18 -23.08
CA ILE A 3 -13.89 8.13 -23.33
C ILE A 3 -14.36 9.57 -23.51
N GLU A 4 -15.02 9.85 -24.62
CA GLU A 4 -15.66 11.14 -24.85
C GLU A 4 -16.88 11.29 -23.93
N ILE A 5 -16.93 12.37 -23.16
CA ILE A 5 -18.06 12.73 -22.28
C ILE A 5 -18.89 13.82 -22.95
N GLY A 6 -18.25 14.70 -23.72
CA GLY A 6 -18.89 15.75 -24.52
C GLY A 6 -17.84 16.60 -25.25
N ILE A 7 -18.29 17.70 -25.86
CA ILE A 7 -17.42 18.60 -26.64
C ILE A 7 -16.27 19.10 -25.75
N ALA A 8 -15.03 18.83 -26.19
CA ALA A 8 -13.80 19.17 -25.48
C ALA A 8 -13.70 18.59 -24.05
N LYS A 9 -14.48 17.55 -23.71
CA LYS A 9 -14.41 16.85 -22.43
C LYS A 9 -14.29 15.35 -22.64
N SER A 10 -13.15 14.81 -22.22
CA SER A 10 -12.88 13.38 -22.17
C SER A 10 -12.51 12.95 -20.76
N GLY A 11 -12.64 11.66 -20.50
CA GLY A 11 -12.19 11.01 -19.28
C GLY A 11 -11.34 9.80 -19.58
N ARG A 12 -10.29 9.58 -18.78
CA ARG A 12 -9.54 8.33 -18.81
C ARG A 12 -10.25 7.30 -17.95
N ARG A 13 -10.48 6.09 -18.49
CA ARG A 13 -10.95 4.96 -17.66
C ARG A 13 -9.91 4.67 -16.57
N ALA A 14 -10.38 4.59 -15.33
CA ALA A 14 -9.61 4.19 -14.16
C ALA A 14 -10.26 2.96 -13.52
N TRP A 15 -9.54 2.35 -12.59
CA TRP A 15 -9.95 1.14 -11.87
C TRP A 15 -9.64 1.32 -10.39
N GLY A 16 -10.56 0.92 -9.53
CA GLY A 16 -10.32 0.74 -8.11
C GLY A 16 -9.66 -0.60 -7.82
N PHE A 17 -9.31 -0.85 -6.55
CA PHE A 17 -8.81 -2.17 -6.15
C PHE A 17 -9.88 -3.26 -6.30
N ASP A 18 -11.16 -2.93 -6.16
CA ASP A 18 -12.28 -3.88 -6.33
C ASP A 18 -12.51 -4.32 -7.78
N ASP A 19 -11.94 -3.59 -8.76
CA ASP A 19 -12.05 -3.92 -10.18
C ASP A 19 -10.97 -4.90 -10.66
N ILE A 20 -9.96 -5.20 -9.82
CA ILE A 20 -8.76 -5.95 -10.21
C ILE A 20 -8.40 -7.04 -9.19
N ALA A 21 -7.76 -8.11 -9.67
CA ALA A 21 -7.25 -9.19 -8.83
C ALA A 21 -5.89 -9.69 -9.33
N ILE A 22 -5.06 -10.20 -8.42
CA ILE A 22 -3.79 -10.83 -8.74
C ILE A 22 -4.04 -12.30 -9.10
N VAL A 23 -3.58 -12.74 -10.27
CA VAL A 23 -3.76 -14.11 -10.75
C VAL A 23 -2.45 -14.90 -10.61
N PRO A 24 -2.45 -16.06 -9.92
CA PRO A 24 -1.29 -16.95 -9.89
C PRO A 24 -0.98 -17.50 -11.29
N SER A 25 0.27 -17.35 -11.72
CA SER A 25 0.76 -17.88 -13.01
C SER A 25 2.05 -18.70 -12.88
N ARG A 26 2.65 -18.74 -11.69
CA ARG A 26 3.89 -19.44 -11.37
C ARG A 26 3.67 -20.42 -10.21
N ARG A 27 4.69 -21.25 -9.93
CA ARG A 27 4.70 -22.11 -8.74
C ARG A 27 4.61 -21.27 -7.47
N THR A 28 3.85 -21.76 -6.51
CA THR A 28 3.71 -21.13 -5.19
C THR A 28 5.01 -21.24 -4.39
N ARG A 29 5.16 -20.32 -3.43
CA ARG A 29 6.21 -20.33 -2.40
C ARG A 29 5.55 -20.42 -1.04
N ASP A 30 6.31 -20.89 -0.06
CA ASP A 30 5.89 -20.79 1.33
C ASP A 30 5.81 -19.30 1.71
N PRO A 31 4.71 -18.81 2.32
CA PRO A 31 4.64 -17.44 2.81
C PRO A 31 5.78 -17.07 3.77
N ASP A 32 6.27 -18.03 4.56
CA ASP A 32 7.37 -17.80 5.51
C ASP A 32 8.72 -17.59 4.80
N ASP A 33 8.83 -17.96 3.51
CA ASP A 33 10.00 -17.69 2.67
C ASP A 33 9.97 -16.29 2.03
N VAL A 34 8.93 -15.49 2.26
CA VAL A 34 8.74 -14.16 1.64
C VAL A 34 9.16 -13.06 2.59
N SER A 35 10.14 -12.25 2.18
CA SER A 35 10.52 -11.05 2.93
C SER A 35 9.50 -9.91 2.71
N THR A 36 9.06 -9.30 3.81
CA THR A 36 8.25 -8.08 3.84
C THR A 36 9.08 -6.83 4.16
N THR A 37 10.41 -6.96 4.25
CA THR A 37 11.29 -5.84 4.59
C THR A 37 11.13 -4.70 3.60
N TRP A 38 11.00 -3.48 4.11
CA TRP A 38 10.79 -2.29 3.33
C TRP A 38 11.88 -1.25 3.59
N GLU A 39 12.58 -0.84 2.53
CA GLU A 39 13.60 0.19 2.59
C GLU A 39 13.08 1.51 2.01
N ILE A 40 13.24 2.59 2.78
CA ILE A 40 12.97 3.96 2.35
C ILE A 40 14.18 4.80 2.71
N ASP A 41 14.90 5.26 1.69
CA ASP A 41 16.11 6.06 1.87
C ASP A 41 17.11 5.36 2.82
N ALA A 42 17.41 5.94 3.98
CA ALA A 42 18.33 5.38 4.97
C ALA A 42 17.66 4.47 6.01
N PHE A 43 16.36 4.19 5.90
CA PHE A 43 15.59 3.44 6.89
C PHE A 43 15.11 2.09 6.38
N THR A 44 15.11 1.10 7.26
CA THR A 44 14.63 -0.26 7.01
C THR A 44 13.55 -0.61 8.01
N PHE A 45 12.41 -1.08 7.52
CA PHE A 45 11.23 -1.50 8.28
C PHE A 45 10.95 -2.98 8.06
N GLU A 46 10.35 -3.66 9.03
CA GLU A 46 10.06 -5.09 8.92
C GLU A 46 8.85 -5.38 8.02
N ILE A 47 7.91 -4.44 7.96
CA ILE A 47 6.70 -4.51 7.12
C ILE A 47 6.53 -3.24 6.28
N PRO A 48 5.94 -3.34 5.07
CA PRO A 48 5.72 -2.19 4.18
C PRO A 48 4.44 -1.45 4.56
N MET A 49 4.38 -0.96 5.81
CA MET A 49 3.19 -0.33 6.38
C MET A 49 3.55 0.99 7.05
N MET A 50 2.80 2.04 6.71
CA MET A 50 2.91 3.36 7.31
C MET A 50 1.55 3.79 7.87
N ALA A 51 1.55 4.33 9.08
CA ALA A 51 0.37 4.92 9.69
C ALA A 51 -0.04 6.20 8.96
N SER A 52 -1.35 6.47 8.92
CA SER A 52 -1.85 7.74 8.39
C SER A 52 -1.47 8.89 9.34
N ALA A 53 -1.06 10.04 8.79
CA ALA A 53 -0.76 11.24 9.56
C ALA A 53 -2.04 11.97 10.02
N MET A 54 -2.91 11.26 10.74
CA MET A 54 -4.19 11.76 11.25
C MET A 54 -4.23 11.67 12.77
N ASP A 55 -4.57 12.77 13.43
CA ASP A 55 -4.73 12.85 14.89
C ASP A 55 -5.83 11.94 15.45
N SER A 56 -6.84 11.64 14.62
CA SER A 56 -7.90 10.69 14.92
C SER A 56 -7.46 9.22 14.91
N ALA A 57 -6.33 8.91 14.28
CA ALA A 57 -5.82 7.55 14.13
C ALA A 57 -4.51 7.32 14.90
N VAL A 58 -3.67 8.35 15.06
CA VAL A 58 -2.32 8.23 15.61
C VAL A 58 -2.10 9.20 16.76
N SER A 59 -1.92 8.63 17.94
CA SER A 59 -1.36 9.26 19.14
C SER A 59 0.13 8.92 19.28
N PRO A 60 0.88 9.61 20.16
CA PRO A 60 2.27 9.24 20.45
C PRO A 60 2.44 7.78 20.90
N THR A 61 1.50 7.26 21.70
CA THR A 61 1.53 5.88 22.18
C THR A 61 1.36 4.89 21.02
N THR A 62 0.41 5.14 20.12
CA THR A 62 0.18 4.26 18.97
C THR A 62 1.31 4.34 17.96
N ALA A 63 1.96 5.50 17.80
CA ALA A 63 3.12 5.64 16.91
C ALA A 63 4.30 4.76 17.37
N ILE A 64 4.59 4.77 18.67
CA ILE A 64 5.62 3.90 19.27
C ILE A 64 5.27 2.43 19.04
N GLU A 65 4.01 2.05 19.27
CA GLU A 65 3.57 0.67 19.08
C GLU A 65 3.71 0.21 17.63
N ILE A 66 3.37 1.06 16.66
CA ILE A 66 3.54 0.75 15.23
C ILE A 66 5.02 0.56 14.89
N GLY A 67 5.91 1.38 15.44
CA GLY A 67 7.35 1.21 15.31
C GLY A 67 7.85 -0.12 15.89
N ASN A 68 7.35 -0.51 17.07
CA ASN A 68 7.68 -1.80 17.69
C ASN A 68 7.16 -3.00 16.88
N LEU A 69 6.05 -2.84 16.16
CA LEU A 69 5.49 -3.83 15.24
C LEU A 69 6.17 -3.83 13.86
N GLY A 70 7.22 -3.01 13.68
CA GLY A 70 8.04 -2.99 12.48
C GLY A 70 7.53 -2.10 11.34
N GLY A 71 6.51 -1.27 11.60
CA GLY A 71 5.99 -0.28 10.65
C GLY A 71 6.55 1.14 10.89
N LEU A 72 6.02 2.10 10.15
CA LEU A 72 6.38 3.52 10.26
C LEU A 72 5.19 4.35 10.76
N ALA A 73 5.38 5.17 11.78
CA ALA A 73 4.35 6.08 12.31
C ALA A 73 4.96 7.34 12.91
#